data_AF-A0A7Y4TAG6-F1
#
_entry.id   AF-A0A7Y4TAG6-F1
#
_cell.length_a   1.000
_cell.length_b   1.000
_cell.length_c   1.000
_cell.angle_alpha   90.00
_cell.angle_beta   90.00
_cell.angle_gamma   90.00
#
_symmetry.space_group_name_H-M   'P 1'
#
loop_
_entity.id
_entity.type
_entity.pdbx_description
1 polymer ?
#
loop_
_entity_poly.entity_id
_entity_poly.type
_entity_poly.pdbx_seq_one_letter_code
_entity_poly.pdbx_strand_id
1 'polypeptide(L)'
;LTIVVRALATKELNQANMWRVINREMLIGGMNGAAFAALAAGITWVWFGNLALAAVIAAAMTINMIAAAAAGILVPVALKRWDIDPAVSSPVFVTTVTDVVGFLSFLGLATWLLLR
;
A
#
# COMPACT_ATOMS: atom_id res chain seq x y z
N LEU A 1 5.10 8.42 -2.60
CA LEU A 1 5.04 8.81 -4.04
C LEU A 1 6.00 9.95 -4.40
N THR A 2 5.87 11.14 -3.79
CA THR A 2 6.68 12.34 -4.14
C THR A 2 8.18 12.13 -4.04
N ILE A 3 8.65 11.35 -3.06
CA ILE A 3 10.08 11.06 -2.87
C ILE A 3 10.64 10.23 -4.02
N VAL A 4 9.88 9.23 -4.51
CA VAL A 4 10.31 8.34 -5.61
C VAL A 4 10.34 9.09 -6.92
N VAL A 5 9.31 9.89 -7.23
CA VAL A 5 9.27 10.72 -8.45
C VAL A 5 10.44 11.71 -8.47
N ARG A 6 10.75 12.36 -7.34
CA ARG A 6 11.88 13.26 -7.21
C ARG A 6 13.22 12.54 -7.37
N ALA A 7 13.40 11.39 -6.73
CA ALA A 7 14.63 10.58 -6.85
C ALA A 7 14.85 10.03 -8.28
N LEU A 8 13.76 9.76 -9.01
CA LEU A 8 13.82 9.39 -10.42
C LEU A 8 14.20 10.58 -11.31
N ALA A 9 13.78 11.79 -10.97
CA ALA A 9 14.10 13.02 -11.69
C ALA A 9 15.54 13.50 -11.45
N THR A 10 16.08 13.34 -10.23
CA THR A 10 17.46 13.75 -9.88
C THR A 10 18.54 12.76 -10.34
N LYS A 11 18.17 11.66 -11.01
CA LYS A 11 19.08 10.54 -11.40
C LYS A 11 19.83 9.89 -10.22
N GLU A 12 19.40 10.10 -8.98
CA GLU A 12 20.00 9.45 -7.79
C GLU A 12 19.62 7.97 -7.66
N LEU A 13 18.53 7.55 -8.31
CA LEU A 13 18.14 6.15 -8.45
C LEU A 13 18.95 5.45 -9.56
N ASN A 14 20.09 4.89 -9.19
CA ASN A 14 20.83 3.93 -10.02
C ASN A 14 20.34 2.49 -9.74
N GLN A 15 20.43 1.56 -10.72
CA GLN A 15 19.91 0.18 -10.56
C GLN A 15 20.48 -0.54 -9.32
N ALA A 16 21.73 -0.23 -8.94
CA ALA A 16 22.39 -0.77 -7.75
C ALA A 16 21.73 -0.32 -6.42
N ASN A 17 21.14 0.88 -6.36
CA ASN A 17 20.50 1.42 -5.16
C ASN A 17 18.99 1.13 -5.10
N MET A 18 18.39 0.72 -6.22
CA MET A 18 16.95 0.52 -6.34
C MET A 18 16.42 -0.52 -5.35
N TRP A 19 17.10 -1.67 -5.22
CA TRP A 19 16.73 -2.71 -4.25
C TRP A 19 16.82 -2.23 -2.80
N ARG A 20 17.80 -1.39 -2.47
CA ARG A 20 17.96 -0.82 -1.13
C ARG A 20 16.81 0.13 -0.78
N VAL A 21 16.41 0.96 -1.74
CA VAL A 21 15.30 1.90 -1.58
C VAL A 21 13.98 1.15 -1.43
N ILE A 22 13.73 0.14 -2.27
CA ILE A 22 12.53 -0.71 -2.18
C ILE A 22 12.42 -1.35 -0.80
N ASN A 23 13.47 -2.03 -0.32
CA ASN A 23 13.41 -2.70 0.98
C ASN A 23 13.20 -1.71 2.15
N ARG A 24 13.86 -0.55 2.11
CA ARG A 24 13.69 0.47 3.14
C ARG A 24 12.26 1.01 3.16
N GLU A 25 11.69 1.28 2.00
CA GLU A 25 10.35 1.84 1.91
C GLU A 25 9.26 0.79 2.22
N MET A 26 9.49 -0.47 1.87
CA MET A 26 8.64 -1.60 2.30
C MET A 26 8.66 -1.76 3.82
N LEU A 27 9.82 -1.55 4.48
CA LEU A 27 9.91 -1.56 5.93
C LEU A 27 9.12 -0.40 6.56
N ILE A 28 9.30 0.81 6.03
CA ILE A 28 8.56 2.01 6.47
C ILE A 28 7.05 1.81 6.25
N GLY A 29 6.67 1.27 5.09
CA GLY A 29 5.29 0.94 4.74
C GLY A 29 4.70 -0.13 5.65
N GLY A 30 5.46 -1.17 5.99
CA GLY A 30 5.05 -2.21 6.92
C GLY A 30 4.86 -1.67 8.35
N MET A 31 5.77 -0.82 8.84
CA MET A 31 5.64 -0.19 10.16
C MET A 31 4.42 0.72 10.24
N ASN A 32 4.21 1.57 9.23
CA ASN A 32 3.00 2.39 9.14
C ASN A 32 1.76 1.51 9.02
N GLY A 33 1.83 0.46 8.21
CA GLY A 33 0.75 -0.50 8.02
C GLY A 33 0.32 -1.16 9.32
N ALA A 34 1.26 -1.60 10.14
CA ALA A 34 0.98 -2.17 11.46
C ALA A 34 0.31 -1.15 12.40
N ALA A 35 0.78 0.10 12.41
CA ALA A 35 0.19 1.16 13.23
C ALA A 35 -1.26 1.46 12.80
N PHE A 36 -1.50 1.66 11.50
CA PHE A 36 -2.84 1.93 10.99
C PHE A 36 -3.77 0.72 11.11
N ALA A 37 -3.28 -0.50 10.92
CA ALA A 37 -4.06 -1.71 11.12
C ALA A 37 -4.52 -1.86 12.58
N ALA A 38 -3.62 -1.62 13.54
CA ALA A 38 -3.97 -1.64 14.97
C ALA A 38 -5.00 -0.56 15.33
N LEU A 39 -4.83 0.66 14.83
CA LEU A 39 -5.78 1.75 15.03
C LEU A 39 -7.16 1.43 14.43
N ALA A 40 -7.20 0.98 13.18
CA ALA A 40 -8.44 0.65 12.49
C ALA A 40 -9.18 -0.52 13.15
N ALA A 41 -8.45 -1.56 13.57
CA ALA A 41 -9.02 -2.68 14.30
C ALA A 41 -9.54 -2.27 15.68
N GLY A 42 -8.83 -1.40 16.39
CA GLY A 42 -9.28 -0.84 17.66
C GLY A 42 -10.57 -0.05 17.52
N ILE A 43 -10.66 0.84 16.54
CA ILE A 43 -11.88 1.60 16.23
C ILE A 43 -13.04 0.66 15.87
N THR A 44 -12.78 -0.33 15.01
CA THR A 44 -13.77 -1.32 14.60
C THR A 44 -14.29 -2.12 15.78
N TRP A 45 -13.40 -2.55 16.67
CA TRP A 45 -13.78 -3.28 17.87
C TRP A 45 -14.63 -2.43 18.82
N VAL A 46 -14.26 -1.16 19.04
CA VAL A 46 -15.02 -0.24 19.89
C VAL A 46 -16.42 0.05 19.35
N TRP A 47 -16.58 0.20 18.03
CA TRP A 47 -17.88 0.50 17.43
C TRP A 47 -18.79 -0.70 17.26
N PHE A 48 -18.24 -1.83 16.82
CA PHE A 48 -19.05 -2.99 16.44
C PHE A 48 -19.06 -4.09 17.51
N GLY A 49 -18.15 -4.05 18.48
CA GLY A 49 -18.00 -5.08 19.50
C GLY A 49 -17.58 -6.45 18.94
N ASN A 50 -17.31 -6.55 17.64
CA ASN A 50 -17.06 -7.81 16.94
C ASN A 50 -15.57 -8.00 16.66
N LEU A 51 -14.96 -8.94 17.39
CA LEU A 51 -13.53 -9.24 17.27
C LEU A 51 -13.15 -9.84 15.91
N ALA A 52 -14.05 -10.62 15.28
CA ALA A 52 -13.82 -11.18 13.95
C ALA A 52 -13.80 -10.07 12.88
N LEU A 53 -14.71 -9.09 12.97
CA LEU A 53 -14.71 -7.93 12.08
C LEU A 53 -13.45 -7.07 12.27
N ALA A 54 -13.03 -6.85 13.51
CA ALA A 54 -11.79 -6.13 13.82
C ALA A 54 -10.56 -6.84 13.23
N ALA A 55 -10.50 -8.19 13.30
CA ALA A 55 -9.43 -8.98 12.69
C ALA A 55 -9.44 -8.89 11.15
N VAL A 56 -10.61 -8.92 10.52
CA VAL A 56 -10.76 -8.72 9.07
C VAL A 56 -10.23 -7.34 8.67
N ILE A 57 -10.60 -6.28 9.40
CA ILE A 57 -10.14 -4.92 9.13
C ILE A 57 -8.63 -4.79 9.33
N ALA A 58 -8.06 -5.35 10.41
CA ALA A 58 -6.61 -5.36 10.62
C ALA A 58 -5.87 -6.01 9.45
N ALA A 59 -6.31 -7.20 9.03
CA ALA A 59 -5.70 -7.94 7.94
C ALA A 59 -5.83 -7.20 6.61
N ALA A 60 -7.03 -6.70 6.29
CA ALA A 60 -7.27 -5.92 5.07
C ALA A 60 -6.43 -4.63 5.02
N MET A 61 -6.32 -3.89 6.13
CA MET A 61 -5.49 -2.70 6.20
C MET A 61 -4.00 -3.00 6.07
N THR A 62 -3.53 -4.10 6.66
CA THR A 62 -2.14 -4.54 6.51
C THR A 62 -1.82 -4.84 5.05
N ILE A 63 -2.68 -5.61 4.36
CA ILE A 63 -2.50 -5.92 2.94
C ILE A 63 -2.53 -4.65 2.09
N ASN A 64 -3.49 -3.76 2.35
CA ASN A 64 -3.62 -2.51 1.61
C ASN A 64 -2.39 -1.61 1.76
N MET A 65 -1.83 -1.50 2.98
CA MET A 65 -0.64 -0.68 3.24
C MET A 65 0.62 -1.24 2.60
N ILE A 66 0.78 -2.57 2.57
CA ILE A 66 1.88 -3.22 1.84
C ILE A 66 1.74 -2.96 0.33
N ALA A 67 0.52 -3.10 -0.21
CA ALA A 67 0.26 -2.83 -1.63
C ALA A 67 0.47 -1.36 -1.97
N ALA A 68 0.07 -0.43 -1.11
CA ALA A 68 0.31 1.01 -1.27
C ALA A 68 1.80 1.35 -1.29
N ALA A 69 2.58 0.76 -0.39
CA ALA A 69 4.04 0.94 -0.36
C ALA A 69 4.70 0.38 -1.63
N ALA A 70 4.31 -0.82 -2.07
CA ALA A 70 4.81 -1.43 -3.29
C ALA A 70 4.44 -0.59 -4.53
N ALA A 71 3.17 -0.21 -4.67
CA ALA A 71 2.67 0.60 -5.78
C ALA A 71 3.34 1.98 -5.81
N GLY A 72 3.57 2.59 -4.65
CA GLY A 72 4.22 3.89 -4.52
C GLY A 72 5.65 3.96 -5.06
N ILE A 73 6.30 2.81 -5.29
CA ILE A 73 7.64 2.69 -5.87
C ILE A 73 7.59 2.06 -7.26
N LEU A 74 6.90 0.93 -7.40
CA LEU A 74 6.88 0.14 -8.63
C LEU A 74 6.16 0.87 -9.76
N VAL A 75 5.07 1.59 -9.47
CA VAL A 75 4.29 2.30 -10.50
C VAL A 75 5.12 3.41 -11.16
N PRO A 76 5.74 4.36 -10.41
CA PRO A 76 6.61 5.38 -11.02
C PRO A 76 7.78 4.78 -11.82
N VAL A 77 8.40 3.71 -11.30
CA VAL A 77 9.53 3.04 -11.95
C VAL A 77 9.11 2.35 -13.25
N ALA A 78 7.95 1.68 -13.25
CA ALA A 78 7.40 1.03 -14.43
C ALA A 78 7.02 2.05 -15.51
N LEU A 79 6.34 3.14 -15.13
CA LEU A 79 5.97 4.22 -16.05
C LEU A 79 7.21 4.85 -16.70
N LYS A 80 8.25 5.13 -15.92
CA LYS A 80 9.52 5.65 -16.46
C LYS A 80 10.18 4.68 -17.45
N ARG A 81 10.05 3.37 -17.23
CA ARG A 81 10.60 2.34 -18.13
C ARG A 81 9.84 2.25 -19.46
N TRP A 82 8.59 2.73 -19.49
CA TRP A 82 7.78 2.87 -20.70
C TRP A 82 7.80 4.28 -21.30
N ASP A 83 8.72 5.15 -20.85
CA ASP A 83 8.85 6.53 -21.32
C ASP A 83 7.58 7.40 -21.07
N ILE A 84 6.79 7.04 -20.06
CA ILE A 84 5.62 7.80 -19.60
C ILE A 84 6.03 8.66 -18.41
N ASP A 85 5.62 9.93 -18.39
CA ASP A 85 5.92 10.84 -17.28
C ASP A 85 5.25 10.37 -15.96
N PRO A 86 6.04 9.90 -14.97
CA PRO A 86 5.49 9.41 -13.73
C PRO A 86 4.92 10.53 -12.85
N ALA A 87 5.28 11.81 -13.04
CA ALA A 87 4.78 12.89 -12.19
C ALA A 87 3.28 13.13 -12.37
N VAL A 88 2.79 13.00 -13.61
CA VAL A 88 1.38 13.22 -13.95
C VAL A 88 0.55 11.94 -13.76
N SER A 89 1.12 10.78 -14.13
CA SER A 89 0.35 9.54 -14.19
C SER A 89 0.41 8.70 -12.91
N SER A 90 1.50 8.74 -12.14
CA SER A 90 1.66 7.83 -10.98
C SER A 90 0.57 7.97 -9.91
N PRO A 91 0.08 9.18 -9.53
CA PRO A 91 -0.94 9.30 -8.50
C PRO A 91 -2.20 8.50 -8.84
N VAL A 92 -2.70 8.60 -10.08
CA VAL A 92 -3.92 7.92 -10.55
C VAL A 92 -3.75 6.40 -10.52
N PHE A 93 -2.63 5.90 -11.02
CA PHE A 93 -2.37 4.46 -11.00
C PHE A 93 -2.23 3.92 -9.57
N VAL A 94 -1.51 4.65 -8.70
CA VAL A 94 -1.34 4.23 -7.31
C VAL A 94 -2.66 4.20 -6.56
N THR A 95 -3.51 5.22 -6.70
CA THR A 95 -4.84 5.22 -6.08
C THR A 95 -5.71 4.09 -6.60
N THR A 96 -5.65 3.81 -7.91
CA THR A 96 -6.40 2.69 -8.51
C THR A 96 -5.96 1.34 -7.93
N VAL A 97 -4.65 1.12 -7.79
CA VAL A 97 -4.12 -0.11 -7.19
C VAL A 97 -4.55 -0.22 -5.73
N THR A 98 -4.47 0.85 -4.95
CA THR A 98 -4.90 0.83 -3.55
C THR A 98 -6.40 0.65 -3.38
N ASP A 99 -7.22 1.19 -4.29
CA ASP A 99 -8.67 1.01 -4.24
C ASP A 99 -9.04 -0.44 -4.55
N VAL A 100 -8.50 -1.01 -5.63
CA VAL A 100 -8.76 -2.41 -6.01
C VAL A 100 -8.28 -3.36 -4.93
N VAL A 101 -7.04 -3.20 -4.44
CA VAL A 101 -6.49 -4.08 -3.41
C VAL A 101 -7.23 -3.89 -2.08
N GLY A 102 -7.50 -2.65 -1.67
CA GLY A 102 -8.22 -2.36 -0.43
C GLY A 102 -9.61 -2.99 -0.41
N PHE A 103 -10.40 -2.78 -1.46
CA PHE A 103 -11.75 -3.36 -1.56
C PHE A 103 -11.72 -4.89 -1.65
N LEU A 104 -10.88 -5.45 -2.52
CA LEU A 104 -10.79 -6.91 -2.68
C LEU A 104 -10.32 -7.60 -1.41
N SER A 105 -9.34 -7.02 -0.71
CA SER A 105 -8.83 -7.58 0.54
C SER A 105 -9.89 -7.53 1.62
N PHE A 106 -10.57 -6.39 1.79
CA PHE A 106 -11.62 -6.25 2.79
C PHE A 106 -12.81 -7.16 2.52
N LEU A 107 -13.41 -7.07 1.34
CA LEU A 107 -14.60 -7.85 0.99
C LEU A 107 -14.27 -9.34 0.91
N GLY A 108 -13.14 -9.72 0.31
CA GLY A 108 -12.70 -11.11 0.22
C GLY A 108 -12.49 -11.75 1.59
N LEU A 109 -11.80 -11.06 2.50
CA LEU A 109 -11.60 -11.54 3.87
C LEU A 109 -12.89 -11.56 4.67
N ALA A 110 -13.76 -10.56 4.51
CA ALA A 110 -15.07 -10.52 5.17
C ALA A 110 -15.93 -11.70 4.73
N THR A 111 -16.02 -11.98 3.42
CA THR A 111 -16.78 -13.13 2.91
C THR A 111 -16.20 -14.46 3.40
N TRP A 112 -14.88 -14.59 3.43
CA TRP A 112 -14.25 -15.84 3.83
C TRP A 112 -14.34 -16.12 5.34
N LEU A 113 -14.25 -15.09 6.18
CA LEU A 113 -14.18 -15.24 7.64
C LEU A 113 -15.52 -15.01 8.36
N LEU A 114 -16.44 -14.22 7.81
CA LEU A 114 -17.70 -13.85 8.47
C LEU A 114 -18.94 -14.51 7.88
N LEU A 115 -18.91 -14.90 6.59
CA LEU A 115 -20.05 -15.53 5.91
C LEU A 115 -19.93 -17.06 5.76
N ARG A 116 -18.79 -17.63 6.14
CA ARG A 116 -18.62 -19.07 6.38
C ARG A 116 -18.62 -19.36 7.86
#